data_AF-A0AA51ZVC0-F1
#
_entry.id   AF-A0AA51ZVC0-F1
#
_cell.length_a   1.000
_cell.length_b   1.000
_cell.length_c   1.000
_cell.angle_alpha   90.00
_cell.angle_beta   90.00
_cell.angle_gamma   90.00
#
_symmetry.space_group_name_H-M   'P 1'
#
loop_
_entity.id
_entity.type
_entity.pdbx_description
1 polymer ?
#
loop_
_entity_poly.entity_id
_entity_poly.type
_entity_poly.pdbx_seq_one_letter_code
_entity_poly.pdbx_strand_id
1 'polypeptide(L)'
;MQNKKFIPFYDIRKYPDDVLVVDAHHPEAFDLSHWRGAAVPDNCEADTSTEVVLKAIKNNLAELSRTYVTNNHYDIDGFLGVWALFNPEIAIQRYDLLVEMAQIGDFREINFKNPNWQKALKLVCWLNEEEAQLFYPPFGAPEIAEKEMEASVPKYLHFLEAFTEQINLVIDEIPSTEEYEIVSEHLNKKINKETLSDIRLHIVQAEQPLHYYALYSESSSSDIVMSIYSDNRYELEFKYTTWVNTTRMHYPRIGLEKLCDQLNAVETSGKKWEAEHFTDTAPILRLKGKKLSKKERFQSPCFRPIYSSSIKADEFKNICIEYFQQYYKGLEKGETLDWKEVRVINRELFE
;
A
#
# COMPACT_ATOMS: atom_id res chain seq x y z
N MET A 1 -18.44 -24.21 -12.41
CA MET A 1 -17.81 -22.89 -12.61
C MET A 1 -18.91 -21.85 -12.73
N GLN A 2 -18.96 -20.91 -11.80
CA GLN A 2 -19.90 -19.81 -11.87
C GLN A 2 -19.43 -18.85 -12.97
N ASN A 3 -20.32 -18.45 -13.87
CA ASN A 3 -19.96 -17.58 -14.99
C ASN A 3 -19.84 -16.13 -14.49
N LYS A 4 -18.70 -15.79 -13.87
CA LYS A 4 -18.42 -14.43 -13.41
C LYS A 4 -18.22 -13.49 -14.59
N LYS A 5 -18.63 -12.23 -14.44
CA LYS A 5 -18.40 -11.19 -15.44
C LYS A 5 -17.91 -9.90 -14.79
N PHE A 6 -16.79 -9.39 -15.28
CA PHE A 6 -16.27 -8.10 -14.83
C PHE A 6 -17.07 -6.99 -15.52
N ILE A 7 -17.48 -5.98 -14.75
CA ILE A 7 -18.20 -4.82 -15.27
C ILE A 7 -17.53 -3.52 -14.83
N PRO A 8 -17.67 -2.43 -15.60
CA PRO A 8 -17.26 -1.11 -15.14
C PRO A 8 -17.97 -0.71 -13.84
N PHE A 9 -17.29 0.04 -12.98
CA PHE A 9 -17.83 0.39 -11.66
C PHE A 9 -19.14 1.19 -11.72
N TYR A 10 -19.29 2.07 -12.70
CA TYR A 10 -20.52 2.85 -12.91
C TYR A 10 -21.71 2.01 -13.40
N ASP A 11 -21.49 0.75 -13.81
CA ASP A 11 -22.54 -0.16 -14.26
C ASP A 11 -23.22 -0.90 -13.10
N ILE A 12 -22.80 -0.70 -11.84
CA ILE A 12 -23.42 -1.34 -10.66
C ILE A 12 -24.95 -1.22 -10.69
N ARG A 13 -25.47 -0.02 -10.97
CA ARG A 13 -26.91 0.26 -10.99
C ARG A 13 -27.69 -0.48 -12.09
N LYS A 14 -27.00 -1.02 -13.10
CA LYS A 14 -27.64 -1.85 -14.14
C LYS A 14 -27.95 -3.26 -13.65
N TYR A 15 -27.33 -3.69 -12.55
CA TYR A 15 -27.41 -5.04 -11.99
C TYR A 15 -27.65 -5.02 -10.48
N PRO A 16 -28.78 -4.47 -10.00
CA PRO A 16 -29.05 -4.36 -8.57
C PRO A 16 -28.99 -5.74 -7.89
N ASP A 17 -28.41 -5.76 -6.69
CA ASP A 17 -28.23 -6.96 -5.83
C ASP A 17 -27.35 -8.09 -6.41
N ASP A 18 -26.83 -7.96 -7.64
CA ASP A 18 -26.07 -9.00 -8.35
C ASP A 18 -24.59 -8.61 -8.62
N VAL A 19 -24.07 -7.61 -7.89
CA VAL A 19 -22.68 -7.15 -8.01
C VAL A 19 -21.90 -7.36 -6.72
N LEU A 20 -20.71 -7.94 -6.86
CA LEU A 20 -19.64 -7.92 -5.86
C LEU A 20 -18.69 -6.78 -6.16
N VAL A 21 -18.45 -5.92 -5.17
CA VAL A 21 -17.43 -4.87 -5.23
C VAL A 21 -16.21 -5.38 -4.49
N VAL A 22 -15.09 -5.51 -5.19
CA VAL A 22 -13.81 -5.94 -4.61
C VAL A 22 -12.93 -4.72 -4.45
N ASP A 23 -12.30 -4.61 -3.28
CA ASP A 23 -11.32 -3.57 -3.00
C ASP A 23 -11.83 -2.13 -3.27
N ALA A 24 -13.10 -1.92 -3.01
CA ALA A 24 -13.73 -0.61 -3.02
C ALA A 24 -14.95 -0.66 -2.11
N HIS A 25 -15.56 0.50 -1.89
CA HIS A 25 -16.82 0.61 -1.15
C HIS A 25 -17.92 1.16 -2.06
N HIS A 26 -19.08 0.50 -2.09
CA HIS A 26 -20.28 1.05 -2.71
C HIS A 26 -21.52 0.82 -1.83
N PRO A 27 -22.29 1.87 -1.49
CA PRO A 27 -23.37 1.78 -0.50
C PRO A 27 -24.56 0.88 -0.91
N GLU A 28 -24.71 0.60 -2.20
CA GLU A 28 -25.80 -0.23 -2.76
C GLU A 28 -25.33 -1.63 -3.21
N ALA A 29 -24.07 -1.99 -2.97
CA ALA A 29 -23.52 -3.29 -3.38
C ALA A 29 -22.92 -4.03 -2.18
N PHE A 30 -22.43 -5.24 -2.42
CA PHE A 30 -21.77 -6.02 -1.40
C PHE A 30 -20.27 -5.98 -1.58
N ASP A 31 -19.60 -5.44 -0.58
CA ASP A 31 -18.17 -5.21 -0.61
C ASP A 31 -17.39 -6.42 -0.06
N LEU A 32 -16.28 -6.73 -0.70
CA LEU A 32 -15.21 -7.59 -0.19
C LEU A 32 -13.94 -6.76 -0.24
N SER A 33 -13.72 -5.96 0.81
CA SER A 33 -12.69 -4.93 0.81
C SER A 33 -12.17 -4.63 2.21
N HIS A 34 -10.89 -4.31 2.30
CA HIS A 34 -10.26 -3.76 3.51
C HIS A 34 -10.39 -2.22 3.61
N TRP A 35 -11.09 -1.56 2.66
CA TRP A 35 -11.20 -0.11 2.64
C TRP A 35 -11.92 0.40 3.89
N ARG A 36 -11.45 1.54 4.41
CA ARG A 36 -12.03 2.13 5.61
C ARG A 36 -13.51 2.46 5.39
N GLY A 37 -14.37 1.85 6.21
CA GLY A 37 -15.83 2.02 6.14
C GLY A 37 -16.56 0.98 5.28
N ALA A 38 -15.84 0.13 4.54
CA ALA A 38 -16.44 -1.06 3.93
C ALA A 38 -16.82 -2.06 5.03
N ALA A 39 -18.01 -2.64 4.92
CA ALA A 39 -18.41 -3.72 5.80
C ALA A 39 -17.64 -4.99 5.41
N VAL A 40 -16.97 -5.62 6.38
CA VAL A 40 -16.31 -6.90 6.17
C VAL A 40 -17.22 -8.01 6.70
N PRO A 41 -17.54 -9.04 5.90
CA PRO A 41 -18.35 -10.15 6.37
C PRO A 41 -17.69 -10.90 7.54
N ASP A 42 -18.51 -11.40 8.47
CA ASP A 42 -18.03 -12.16 9.63
C ASP A 42 -17.08 -13.29 9.22
N ASN A 43 -15.95 -13.43 9.94
CA ASN A 43 -14.90 -14.42 9.70
C ASN A 43 -14.14 -14.24 8.38
N CYS A 44 -14.27 -13.08 7.73
CA CYS A 44 -13.51 -12.70 6.55
C CYS A 44 -12.53 -11.55 6.80
N GLU A 45 -12.39 -11.10 8.05
CA GLU A 45 -11.48 -10.03 8.45
C GLU A 45 -10.05 -10.40 8.10
N ALA A 46 -9.38 -9.52 7.36
CA ALA A 46 -8.00 -9.70 6.93
C ALA A 46 -7.36 -8.34 6.67
N ASP A 47 -6.05 -8.33 6.45
CA ASP A 47 -5.36 -7.07 6.18
C ASP A 47 -5.55 -6.61 4.74
N THR A 48 -5.70 -7.51 3.77
CA THR A 48 -5.83 -7.18 2.34
C THR A 48 -7.20 -7.62 1.80
N SER A 49 -7.73 -6.88 0.81
CA SER A 49 -8.98 -7.19 0.12
C SER A 49 -8.92 -8.57 -0.56
N THR A 50 -7.76 -8.97 -1.09
CA THR A 50 -7.52 -10.32 -1.61
C THR A 50 -7.77 -11.38 -0.54
N GLU A 51 -7.22 -11.21 0.65
CA GLU A 51 -7.40 -12.20 1.71
C GLU A 51 -8.85 -12.21 2.22
N VAL A 52 -9.54 -11.05 2.27
CA VAL A 52 -10.99 -10.97 2.53
C VAL A 52 -11.76 -11.84 1.53
N VAL A 53 -11.47 -11.71 0.23
CA VAL A 53 -12.09 -12.54 -0.83
C VAL A 53 -11.76 -14.02 -0.65
N LEU A 54 -10.51 -14.38 -0.39
CA LEU A 54 -10.11 -15.78 -0.21
C LEU A 54 -10.81 -16.43 0.99
N LYS A 55 -10.96 -15.69 2.10
CA LYS A 55 -11.75 -16.14 3.25
C LYS A 55 -13.22 -16.27 2.92
N ALA A 56 -13.79 -15.33 2.17
CA ALA A 56 -15.17 -15.45 1.69
C ALA A 56 -15.39 -16.73 0.87
N ILE A 57 -14.46 -17.05 -0.06
CA ILE A 57 -14.49 -18.30 -0.86
C ILE A 57 -14.40 -19.52 0.05
N LYS A 58 -13.43 -19.55 0.97
CA LYS A 58 -13.24 -20.66 1.90
C LYS A 58 -14.45 -20.89 2.82
N ASN A 59 -15.11 -19.82 3.22
CA ASN A 59 -16.31 -19.84 4.07
C ASN A 59 -17.61 -20.09 3.27
N ASN A 60 -17.54 -20.18 1.95
CA ASN A 60 -18.71 -20.38 1.06
C ASN A 60 -19.83 -19.36 1.29
N LEU A 61 -19.49 -18.07 1.39
CA LEU A 61 -20.50 -17.01 1.55
C LEU A 61 -21.55 -17.08 0.43
N ALA A 62 -22.82 -16.94 0.79
CA ALA A 62 -23.95 -17.04 -0.15
C ALA A 62 -23.87 -15.95 -1.23
N GLU A 63 -23.33 -14.80 -0.87
CA GLU A 63 -23.06 -13.61 -1.67
C GLU A 63 -22.12 -13.86 -2.85
N LEU A 64 -21.27 -14.87 -2.75
CA LEU A 64 -20.45 -15.30 -3.88
C LEU A 64 -21.29 -15.81 -5.04
N SER A 65 -22.60 -16.05 -4.86
CA SER A 65 -23.49 -16.44 -5.95
C SER A 65 -23.71 -15.36 -7.00
N ARG A 66 -23.41 -14.10 -6.69
CA ARG A 66 -23.57 -12.95 -7.58
C ARG A 66 -22.77 -13.07 -8.87
N THR A 67 -23.33 -12.63 -9.99
CA THR A 67 -22.77 -12.79 -11.33
C THR A 67 -21.66 -11.78 -11.61
N TYR A 68 -21.86 -10.53 -11.22
CA TYR A 68 -21.01 -9.43 -11.64
C TYR A 68 -19.98 -9.09 -10.57
N VAL A 69 -18.78 -8.72 -11.01
CA VAL A 69 -17.66 -8.30 -10.15
C VAL A 69 -17.13 -6.98 -10.67
N THR A 70 -16.76 -6.07 -9.76
CA THR A 70 -16.19 -4.77 -10.15
C THR A 70 -15.21 -4.24 -9.10
N ASN A 71 -14.38 -3.30 -9.53
CA ASN A 71 -13.52 -2.45 -8.70
C ASN A 71 -13.44 -1.07 -9.37
N ASN A 72 -13.33 0.01 -8.58
CA ASN A 72 -13.22 1.38 -9.05
C ASN A 72 -11.78 1.82 -9.41
N HIS A 73 -10.78 0.97 -9.16
CA HIS A 73 -9.39 1.22 -9.54
C HIS A 73 -8.65 -0.10 -9.81
N TYR A 74 -7.42 0.01 -10.30
CA TYR A 74 -6.54 -1.13 -10.51
C TYR A 74 -5.29 -1.00 -9.65
N ASP A 75 -5.07 -1.99 -8.81
CA ASP A 75 -3.81 -2.29 -8.14
C ASP A 75 -3.69 -3.81 -7.93
N ILE A 76 -2.60 -4.25 -7.30
CA ILE A 76 -2.32 -5.67 -7.11
C ILE A 76 -3.35 -6.33 -6.19
N ASP A 77 -3.75 -5.68 -5.09
CA ASP A 77 -4.67 -6.29 -4.12
C ASP A 77 -6.09 -6.42 -4.69
N GLY A 78 -6.63 -5.35 -5.27
CA GLY A 78 -7.89 -5.37 -5.96
C GLY A 78 -7.92 -6.37 -7.12
N PHE A 79 -6.84 -6.43 -7.92
CA PHE A 79 -6.74 -7.39 -9.02
C PHE A 79 -6.77 -8.85 -8.54
N LEU A 80 -5.94 -9.21 -7.56
CA LEU A 80 -5.86 -10.60 -7.08
C LEU A 80 -7.17 -11.05 -6.44
N GLY A 81 -7.86 -10.17 -5.71
CA GLY A 81 -9.20 -10.43 -5.20
C GLY A 81 -10.22 -10.68 -6.32
N VAL A 82 -10.25 -9.84 -7.36
CA VAL A 82 -11.13 -10.06 -8.51
C VAL A 82 -10.78 -11.38 -9.21
N TRP A 83 -9.51 -11.64 -9.49
CA TRP A 83 -9.06 -12.88 -10.14
C TRP A 83 -9.44 -14.14 -9.34
N ALA A 84 -9.37 -14.08 -8.01
CA ALA A 84 -9.76 -15.19 -7.14
C ALA A 84 -11.25 -15.57 -7.29
N LEU A 85 -12.14 -14.60 -7.52
CA LEU A 85 -13.56 -14.86 -7.76
C LEU A 85 -13.80 -15.56 -9.10
N PHE A 86 -12.96 -15.32 -10.11
CA PHE A 86 -13.04 -15.97 -11.42
C PHE A 86 -12.43 -17.38 -11.40
N ASN A 87 -11.45 -17.62 -10.52
CA ASN A 87 -10.69 -18.86 -10.44
C ASN A 87 -10.67 -19.45 -9.01
N PRO A 88 -11.83 -19.69 -8.37
CA PRO A 88 -11.89 -19.96 -6.93
C PRO A 88 -11.14 -21.23 -6.51
N GLU A 89 -11.19 -22.29 -7.32
CA GLU A 89 -10.49 -23.54 -7.02
C GLU A 89 -8.97 -23.37 -7.04
N ILE A 90 -8.44 -22.67 -8.05
CA ILE A 90 -7.01 -22.38 -8.15
C ILE A 90 -6.60 -21.40 -7.05
N ALA A 91 -7.42 -20.39 -6.77
CA ALA A 91 -7.15 -19.39 -5.76
C ALA A 91 -6.97 -20.00 -4.37
N ILE A 92 -7.84 -20.95 -3.97
CA ILE A 92 -7.70 -21.66 -2.70
C ILE A 92 -6.45 -22.55 -2.68
N GLN A 93 -6.10 -23.20 -3.79
CA GLN A 93 -4.84 -23.96 -3.89
C GLN A 93 -3.59 -23.07 -3.79
N ARG A 94 -3.71 -21.79 -4.12
CA ARG A 94 -2.62 -20.79 -4.09
C ARG A 94 -2.79 -19.76 -2.97
N TYR A 95 -3.57 -20.07 -1.94
CA TYR A 95 -3.94 -19.13 -0.86
C TYR A 95 -2.72 -18.36 -0.32
N ASP A 96 -1.70 -19.06 0.17
CA ASP A 96 -0.52 -18.43 0.80
C ASP A 96 0.32 -17.60 -0.17
N LEU A 97 0.31 -17.96 -1.47
CA LEU A 97 1.00 -17.19 -2.51
C LEU A 97 0.24 -15.90 -2.82
N LEU A 98 -1.08 -15.96 -2.96
CA LEU A 98 -1.91 -14.79 -3.25
C LEU A 98 -1.93 -13.79 -2.08
N VAL A 99 -1.97 -14.27 -0.84
CA VAL A 99 -1.85 -13.40 0.35
C VAL A 99 -0.49 -12.69 0.37
N GLU A 100 0.60 -13.41 0.10
CA GLU A 100 1.93 -12.81 0.02
C GLU A 100 2.02 -11.77 -1.11
N MET A 101 1.48 -12.08 -2.29
CA MET A 101 1.46 -11.14 -3.41
C MET A 101 0.67 -9.88 -3.07
N ALA A 102 -0.49 -10.00 -2.42
CA ALA A 102 -1.29 -8.85 -1.99
C ALA A 102 -0.53 -8.00 -0.96
N GLN A 103 0.11 -8.61 0.04
CA GLN A 103 0.92 -7.89 1.02
C GLN A 103 2.12 -7.16 0.39
N ILE A 104 2.80 -7.79 -0.56
CA ILE A 104 3.91 -7.16 -1.30
C ILE A 104 3.38 -6.02 -2.16
N GLY A 105 2.35 -6.28 -2.97
CA GLY A 105 1.82 -5.33 -3.93
C GLY A 105 1.27 -4.07 -3.28
N ASP A 106 0.52 -4.22 -2.19
CA ASP A 106 -0.23 -3.14 -1.57
C ASP A 106 0.51 -2.52 -0.36
N PHE A 107 1.09 -3.34 0.52
CA PHE A 107 1.81 -2.84 1.71
C PHE A 107 3.32 -2.71 1.52
N ARG A 108 3.86 -3.24 0.42
CA ARG A 108 5.31 -3.26 0.14
C ARG A 108 6.12 -4.07 1.18
N GLU A 109 5.45 -4.97 1.87
CA GLU A 109 6.03 -5.82 2.91
C GLU A 109 6.31 -7.22 2.35
N ILE A 110 7.40 -7.84 2.81
CA ILE A 110 7.78 -9.20 2.41
C ILE A 110 7.90 -10.05 3.67
N ASN A 111 7.15 -11.15 3.72
CA ASN A 111 7.34 -12.15 4.76
C ASN A 111 8.40 -13.15 4.32
N PHE A 112 9.67 -12.90 4.66
CA PHE A 112 10.79 -13.79 4.32
C PHE A 112 10.67 -15.21 4.90
N LYS A 113 9.75 -15.47 5.82
CA LYS A 113 9.45 -16.82 6.32
C LYS A 113 8.49 -17.59 5.42
N ASN A 114 7.75 -16.91 4.54
CA ASN A 114 6.88 -17.55 3.57
C ASN A 114 7.73 -18.21 2.48
N PRO A 115 7.66 -19.54 2.25
CA PRO A 115 8.47 -20.21 1.24
C PRO A 115 8.23 -19.68 -0.19
N ASN A 116 7.12 -19.00 -0.43
CA ASN A 116 6.76 -18.45 -1.73
C ASN A 116 7.14 -16.97 -1.92
N TRP A 117 7.79 -16.31 -0.96
CA TRP A 117 8.03 -14.85 -1.01
C TRP A 117 8.74 -14.40 -2.30
N GLN A 118 9.70 -15.17 -2.80
CA GLN A 118 10.42 -14.84 -4.04
C GLN A 118 9.51 -14.94 -5.26
N LYS A 119 8.69 -15.99 -5.32
CA LYS A 119 7.72 -16.18 -6.39
C LYS A 119 6.67 -15.07 -6.37
N ALA A 120 6.16 -14.74 -5.18
CA ALA A 120 5.22 -13.65 -4.99
C ALA A 120 5.80 -12.32 -5.48
N LEU A 121 7.00 -11.96 -5.03
CA LEU A 121 7.69 -10.75 -5.45
C LEU A 121 7.87 -10.69 -6.97
N LYS A 122 8.32 -11.80 -7.58
CA LYS A 122 8.55 -11.86 -9.03
C LYS A 122 7.26 -11.68 -9.84
N LEU A 123 6.14 -12.28 -9.39
CA LEU A 123 4.83 -12.08 -10.02
C LEU A 123 4.31 -10.65 -9.85
N VAL A 124 4.52 -10.03 -8.68
CA VAL A 124 4.14 -8.64 -8.43
C VAL A 124 4.93 -7.68 -9.32
N CYS A 125 6.25 -7.83 -9.41
CA CYS A 125 7.07 -7.02 -10.31
C CYS A 125 6.72 -7.26 -11.79
N TRP A 126 6.29 -8.47 -12.16
CA TRP A 126 5.77 -8.75 -13.50
C TRP A 126 4.46 -8.00 -13.79
N LEU A 127 3.49 -8.05 -12.88
CA LEU A 127 2.23 -7.32 -13.00
C LEU A 127 2.45 -5.82 -13.16
N ASN A 128 3.30 -5.22 -12.31
CA ASN A 128 3.63 -3.79 -12.37
C ASN A 128 4.29 -3.39 -13.71
N GLU A 129 5.26 -4.18 -14.18
CA GLU A 129 5.99 -3.85 -15.40
C GLU A 129 5.11 -4.03 -16.64
N GLU A 130 4.32 -5.11 -16.71
CA GLU A 130 3.37 -5.31 -17.80
C GLU A 130 2.29 -4.22 -17.82
N GLU A 131 1.79 -3.80 -16.65
CA GLU A 131 0.85 -2.69 -16.53
C GLU A 131 1.46 -1.39 -17.09
N ALA A 132 2.71 -1.09 -16.71
CA ALA A 132 3.41 0.10 -17.15
C ALA A 132 3.74 0.10 -18.65
N GLN A 133 3.93 -1.07 -19.27
CA GLN A 133 4.24 -1.22 -20.69
C GLN A 133 3.00 -1.15 -21.58
N LEU A 134 1.90 -1.78 -21.18
CA LEU A 134 0.69 -1.92 -22.00
C LEU A 134 -0.36 -0.83 -21.73
N PHE A 135 -0.34 -0.25 -20.53
CA PHE A 135 -1.34 0.72 -20.07
C PHE A 135 -0.65 1.97 -19.50
N TYR A 136 -1.41 2.77 -18.76
CA TYR A 136 -0.81 3.81 -17.93
C TYR A 136 -0.28 3.16 -16.64
N PRO A 137 0.89 3.58 -16.15
CA PRO A 137 1.45 3.08 -14.91
C PRO A 137 0.56 3.48 -13.71
N PRO A 138 0.74 2.84 -12.54
CA PRO A 138 0.04 3.22 -11.31
C PRO A 138 0.01 4.72 -11.08
N PHE A 139 -1.15 5.25 -10.68
CA PHE A 139 -1.41 6.69 -10.47
C PHE A 139 -1.23 7.59 -11.70
N GLY A 140 -1.08 7.01 -12.89
CA GLY A 140 -0.91 7.70 -14.18
C GLY A 140 -2.21 7.97 -14.94
N ALA A 141 -3.38 7.61 -14.41
CA ALA A 141 -4.64 7.91 -15.08
C ALA A 141 -4.81 9.42 -15.27
N PRO A 142 -5.44 9.87 -16.38
CA PRO A 142 -5.55 11.29 -16.64
C PRO A 142 -6.46 11.97 -15.59
N GLU A 143 -6.19 13.25 -15.26
CA GLU A 143 -6.61 13.97 -14.03
C GLU A 143 -8.12 14.12 -13.71
N ILE A 144 -9.03 13.56 -14.50
CA ILE A 144 -10.47 13.64 -14.25
C ILE A 144 -10.87 12.34 -13.56
N ALA A 145 -11.30 12.36 -12.29
CA ALA A 145 -11.51 11.18 -11.44
C ALA A 145 -12.45 10.08 -12.02
N GLU A 146 -13.27 10.40 -13.02
CA GLU A 146 -14.04 9.43 -13.82
C GLU A 146 -13.14 8.52 -14.69
N LYS A 147 -11.87 8.88 -14.91
CA LYS A 147 -10.94 8.13 -15.76
C LYS A 147 -10.29 6.94 -15.09
N GLU A 148 -10.10 6.88 -13.77
CA GLU A 148 -9.51 5.67 -13.17
C GLU A 148 -10.51 4.51 -13.21
N MET A 149 -11.77 4.77 -12.87
CA MET A 149 -12.85 3.77 -12.91
C MET A 149 -13.10 3.23 -14.33
N GLU A 150 -12.93 4.07 -15.35
CA GLU A 150 -13.02 3.67 -16.76
C GLU A 150 -11.74 3.01 -17.26
N ALA A 151 -10.58 3.57 -16.93
CA ALA A 151 -9.29 3.15 -17.49
C ALA A 151 -8.71 1.90 -16.81
N SER A 152 -9.23 1.51 -15.65
CA SER A 152 -8.92 0.23 -15.02
C SER A 152 -9.56 -0.95 -15.75
N VAL A 153 -10.70 -0.75 -16.45
CA VAL A 153 -11.46 -1.84 -17.09
C VAL A 153 -10.62 -2.62 -18.11
N PRO A 154 -9.90 -1.99 -19.06
CA PRO A 154 -9.02 -2.72 -19.96
C PRO A 154 -7.90 -3.51 -19.26
N LYS A 155 -7.39 -3.00 -18.13
CA LYS A 155 -6.38 -3.71 -17.32
C LYS A 155 -6.96 -5.00 -16.75
N TYR A 156 -8.13 -4.95 -16.11
CA TYR A 156 -8.80 -6.14 -15.61
C TYR A 156 -9.05 -7.17 -16.70
N LEU A 157 -9.57 -6.76 -17.86
CA LEU A 157 -9.84 -7.68 -18.95
C LEU A 157 -8.57 -8.39 -19.46
N HIS A 158 -7.46 -7.65 -19.57
CA HIS A 158 -6.16 -8.20 -19.97
C HIS A 158 -5.60 -9.17 -18.92
N PHE A 159 -5.49 -8.73 -17.67
CA PHE A 159 -4.83 -9.52 -16.63
C PHE A 159 -5.66 -10.71 -16.15
N LEU A 160 -6.99 -10.65 -16.22
CA LEU A 160 -7.84 -11.82 -15.95
C LEU A 160 -7.55 -12.98 -16.92
N GLU A 161 -7.19 -12.67 -18.16
CA GLU A 161 -6.76 -13.65 -19.16
C GLU A 161 -5.30 -14.09 -18.94
N ALA A 162 -4.37 -13.14 -18.83
CA ALA A 162 -2.93 -13.40 -18.80
C ALA A 162 -2.43 -14.06 -17.49
N PHE A 163 -2.98 -13.67 -16.33
CA PHE A 163 -2.39 -14.04 -15.03
C PHE A 163 -2.51 -15.52 -14.69
N THR A 164 -3.56 -16.20 -15.18
CA THR A 164 -3.81 -17.62 -14.88
C THR A 164 -2.68 -18.53 -15.36
N GLU A 165 -2.04 -18.19 -16.48
CA GLU A 165 -0.86 -18.92 -16.95
C GLU A 165 0.35 -18.64 -16.06
N GLN A 166 0.61 -17.36 -15.76
CA GLN A 166 1.78 -16.93 -14.99
C GLN A 166 1.83 -17.47 -13.57
N ILE A 167 0.71 -17.46 -12.85
CA ILE A 167 0.66 -17.95 -11.46
C ILE A 167 1.01 -19.44 -11.35
N ASN A 168 0.81 -20.21 -12.43
CA ASN A 168 1.07 -21.64 -12.47
C ASN A 168 2.52 -22.00 -12.83
N LEU A 169 3.29 -21.07 -13.39
CA LEU A 169 4.70 -21.27 -13.72
C LEU A 169 5.53 -21.53 -12.46
N VAL A 170 6.63 -22.27 -12.61
CA VAL A 170 7.67 -22.31 -11.58
C VAL A 170 8.47 -21.00 -11.59
N ILE A 171 9.13 -20.66 -10.48
CA ILE A 171 9.78 -19.34 -10.32
C ILE A 171 10.77 -19.00 -11.44
N ASP A 172 11.50 -19.99 -11.94
CA ASP A 172 12.51 -19.82 -13.00
C ASP A 172 11.90 -19.54 -14.38
N GLU A 173 10.65 -19.93 -14.60
CA GLU A 173 9.92 -19.73 -15.86
C GLU A 173 9.18 -18.38 -15.90
N ILE A 174 8.92 -17.77 -14.74
CA ILE A 174 8.34 -16.42 -14.69
C ILE A 174 9.33 -15.43 -15.31
N PRO A 175 8.92 -14.53 -16.21
CA PRO A 175 9.79 -13.51 -16.77
C PRO A 175 10.48 -12.68 -15.68
N SER A 176 11.78 -12.42 -15.84
CA SER A 176 12.48 -11.42 -15.01
C SER A 176 12.15 -10.03 -15.56
N THR A 177 11.89 -9.09 -14.66
CA THR A 177 11.60 -7.68 -15.00
C THR A 177 12.70 -6.77 -14.48
N GLU A 178 12.83 -5.58 -15.07
CA GLU A 178 13.80 -4.58 -14.60
C GLU A 178 13.51 -4.21 -13.14
N GLU A 179 12.23 -4.09 -12.78
CA GLU A 179 11.83 -3.85 -11.39
C GLU A 179 12.28 -4.98 -10.44
N TYR A 180 12.11 -6.25 -10.82
CA TYR A 180 12.53 -7.38 -9.99
C TYR A 180 14.04 -7.40 -9.77
N GLU A 181 14.83 -7.07 -10.79
CA GLU A 181 16.29 -6.99 -10.71
C GLU A 181 16.73 -5.89 -9.74
N ILE A 182 16.14 -4.69 -9.85
CA ILE A 182 16.42 -3.56 -8.96
C ILE A 182 16.04 -3.89 -7.51
N VAL A 183 14.86 -4.48 -7.30
CA VAL A 183 14.41 -4.89 -5.95
C VAL A 183 15.35 -5.93 -5.37
N SER A 184 15.73 -6.94 -6.16
CA SER A 184 16.64 -8.00 -5.73
C SER A 184 18.02 -7.47 -5.37
N GLU A 185 18.57 -6.53 -6.15
CA GLU A 185 19.81 -5.84 -5.81
C GLU A 185 19.66 -5.10 -4.46
N HIS A 186 18.57 -4.35 -4.29
CA HIS A 186 18.32 -3.55 -3.10
C HIS A 186 18.08 -4.38 -1.84
N LEU A 187 17.42 -5.53 -1.95
CA LEU A 187 17.26 -6.48 -0.85
C LEU A 187 18.59 -7.09 -0.38
N ASN A 188 19.56 -7.23 -1.28
CA ASN A 188 20.88 -7.76 -0.97
C ASN A 188 21.87 -6.69 -0.47
N LYS A 189 21.49 -5.39 -0.47
CA LYS A 189 22.34 -4.32 0.05
C LYS A 189 22.49 -4.45 1.56
N LYS A 190 23.73 -4.26 2.04
CA LYS A 190 24.00 -4.14 3.47
C LYS A 190 23.51 -2.78 3.97
N ILE A 191 22.40 -2.79 4.68
CA ILE A 191 21.75 -1.61 5.27
C ILE A 191 21.53 -1.83 6.76
N ASN A 192 21.45 -0.75 7.54
CA ASN A 192 21.09 -0.86 8.95
C ASN A 192 19.58 -0.66 9.08
N LYS A 193 18.94 -1.52 9.86
CA LYS A 193 17.51 -1.45 10.16
C LYS A 193 17.32 -1.48 11.68
N GLU A 194 16.38 -0.68 12.17
CA GLU A 194 16.00 -0.64 13.59
C GLU A 194 14.49 -0.42 13.66
N THR A 195 13.80 -1.04 14.63
CA THR A 195 12.39 -0.76 14.90
C THR A 195 12.21 -0.35 16.35
N LEU A 196 11.67 0.85 16.55
CA LEU A 196 11.28 1.37 17.86
C LEU A 196 9.82 0.99 18.11
N SER A 197 9.60 -0.01 18.95
CA SER A 197 8.29 -0.67 19.11
C SER A 197 7.29 0.14 19.94
N ASP A 198 7.78 1.04 20.80
CA ASP A 198 6.97 1.97 21.61
C ASP A 198 6.20 2.96 20.75
N ILE A 199 6.84 3.46 19.68
CA ILE A 199 6.25 4.40 18.71
C ILE A 199 6.00 3.80 17.33
N ARG A 200 6.23 2.49 17.16
CA ARG A 200 6.04 1.74 15.91
C ARG A 200 6.73 2.41 14.71
N LEU A 201 7.97 2.84 14.90
CA LEU A 201 8.80 3.50 13.89
C LEU A 201 9.87 2.53 13.39
N HIS A 202 9.85 2.21 12.09
CA HIS A 202 10.91 1.46 11.42
C HIS A 202 11.90 2.42 10.77
N ILE A 203 13.18 2.30 11.10
CA ILE A 203 14.26 3.16 10.64
C ILE A 203 15.15 2.35 9.71
N VAL A 204 15.36 2.86 8.50
CA VAL A 204 16.25 2.26 7.50
C VAL A 204 17.35 3.26 7.16
N GLN A 205 18.60 2.86 7.40
CA GLN A 205 19.78 3.62 7.01
C GLN A 205 20.50 2.93 5.85
N ALA A 206 20.63 3.63 4.73
CA ALA A 206 21.26 3.11 3.52
C ALA A 206 22.12 4.20 2.85
N GLU A 207 23.07 3.86 1.99
CA GLU A 207 23.88 4.88 1.30
C GLU A 207 23.06 5.65 0.27
N GLN A 208 22.19 4.96 -0.47
CA GLN A 208 21.36 5.50 -1.53
C GLN A 208 19.88 5.15 -1.30
N PRO A 209 18.95 5.95 -1.88
CA PRO A 209 17.53 5.63 -1.87
C PRO A 209 17.24 4.24 -2.45
N LEU A 210 16.31 3.52 -1.82
CA LEU A 210 15.99 2.13 -2.15
C LEU A 210 14.65 2.04 -2.89
N HIS A 211 14.40 0.88 -3.49
CA HIS A 211 13.08 0.54 -4.02
C HIS A 211 12.10 0.32 -2.85
N TYR A 212 10.81 0.65 -3.01
CA TYR A 212 9.84 0.50 -1.92
C TYR A 212 9.77 -0.93 -1.37
N TYR A 213 9.70 -1.94 -2.24
CA TYR A 213 9.69 -3.35 -1.79
C TYR A 213 10.93 -3.75 -0.98
N ALA A 214 12.08 -3.11 -1.21
CA ALA A 214 13.26 -3.33 -0.37
C ALA A 214 13.21 -2.51 0.93
N LEU A 215 12.80 -1.23 0.82
CA LEU A 215 12.70 -0.29 1.94
C LEU A 215 11.69 -0.73 3.01
N TYR A 216 10.54 -1.27 2.57
CA TYR A 216 9.40 -1.61 3.44
C TYR A 216 9.34 -3.10 3.80
N SER A 217 10.16 -3.93 3.15
CA SER A 217 10.20 -5.40 3.30
C SER A 217 9.94 -5.92 4.71
N GLU A 218 10.66 -5.42 5.72
CA GLU A 218 10.60 -5.89 7.11
C GLU A 218 9.84 -4.94 8.06
N SER A 219 8.97 -4.09 7.51
CA SER A 219 8.29 -3.02 8.25
C SER A 219 6.96 -3.44 8.89
N SER A 220 6.53 -4.71 8.82
CA SER A 220 5.19 -5.16 9.24
C SER A 220 4.80 -4.84 10.70
N SER A 221 5.78 -4.68 11.57
CA SER A 221 5.60 -4.32 12.99
C SER A 221 5.55 -2.81 13.26
N SER A 222 5.58 -1.98 12.22
CA SER A 222 5.64 -0.51 12.29
C SER A 222 4.44 0.14 11.58
N ASP A 223 4.18 1.38 11.95
CA ASP A 223 3.18 2.28 11.36
C ASP A 223 3.84 3.33 10.46
N ILE A 224 5.14 3.57 10.68
CA ILE A 224 5.91 4.65 10.08
C ILE A 224 7.26 4.10 9.63
N VAL A 225 7.72 4.53 8.46
CA VAL A 225 9.07 4.27 7.96
C VAL A 225 9.85 5.57 7.89
N MET A 226 11.01 5.61 8.55
CA MET A 226 12.01 6.67 8.42
C MET A 226 13.16 6.15 7.56
N SER A 227 13.44 6.83 6.47
CA SER A 227 14.58 6.53 5.61
C SER A 227 15.68 7.58 5.79
N ILE A 228 16.90 7.11 6.03
CA ILE A 228 18.07 7.93 6.23
C ILE A 228 19.12 7.53 5.20
N TYR A 229 19.52 8.48 4.35
CA TYR A 229 20.51 8.27 3.32
C TYR A 229 21.76 9.11 3.52
N SER A 230 22.84 8.76 2.81
CA SER A 230 24.06 9.58 2.74
C SER A 230 23.74 11.00 2.26
N ASP A 231 24.64 11.94 2.60
CA ASP A 231 24.54 13.36 2.27
C ASP A 231 23.30 14.05 2.85
N ASN A 232 22.92 13.65 4.07
CA ASN A 232 21.80 14.21 4.83
C ASN A 232 20.47 14.25 4.08
N ARG A 233 20.09 13.14 3.44
CA ARG A 233 18.85 12.99 2.69
C ARG A 233 17.90 12.09 3.46
N TYR A 234 16.70 12.57 3.80
CA TYR A 234 15.77 11.85 4.66
C TYR A 234 14.33 11.94 4.16
N GLU A 235 13.55 10.89 4.44
CA GLU A 235 12.08 10.90 4.33
C GLU A 235 11.47 10.21 5.55
N LEU A 236 10.25 10.60 5.90
CA LEU A 236 9.47 9.98 6.98
C LEU A 236 8.03 9.80 6.46
N GLU A 237 7.53 8.57 6.44
CA GLU A 237 6.27 8.23 5.78
C GLU A 237 5.40 7.35 6.68
N PHE A 238 4.13 7.72 6.83
CA PHE A 238 3.14 6.83 7.41
C PHE A 238 2.76 5.76 6.39
N LYS A 239 2.76 4.50 6.84
CA LYS A 239 2.43 3.37 5.97
C LYS A 239 0.96 3.36 5.59
N TYR A 240 0.67 2.87 4.39
CA TYR A 240 -0.70 2.70 3.89
C TYR A 240 -1.57 1.83 4.81
N THR A 241 -0.98 0.86 5.53
CA THR A 241 -1.65 0.01 6.54
C THR A 241 -2.34 0.79 7.66
N THR A 242 -2.03 2.06 7.86
CA THR A 242 -2.69 2.93 8.85
C THR A 242 -3.83 3.77 8.26
N TRP A 243 -4.07 3.67 6.94
CA TRP A 243 -5.15 4.30 6.19
C TRP A 243 -6.34 3.36 5.99
N VAL A 244 -6.07 2.10 5.61
CA VAL A 244 -7.08 1.03 5.43
C VAL A 244 -7.44 0.34 6.74
N ASN A 245 -8.55 -0.42 6.74
CA ASN A 245 -8.88 -1.31 7.84
C ASN A 245 -7.95 -2.53 7.78
N THR A 246 -7.34 -2.87 8.90
CA THR A 246 -6.51 -4.08 9.01
C THR A 246 -6.81 -4.81 10.31
N THR A 247 -6.40 -6.08 10.39
CA THR A 247 -6.42 -6.83 11.65
C THR A 247 -5.27 -6.44 12.59
N ARG A 248 -4.41 -5.51 12.16
CA ARG A 248 -3.23 -5.05 12.89
C ARG A 248 -3.59 -3.89 13.79
N MET A 249 -3.02 -3.90 14.99
CA MET A 249 -3.10 -2.75 15.89
C MET A 249 -2.08 -1.69 15.50
N HIS A 250 -2.53 -0.45 15.34
CA HIS A 250 -1.68 0.71 15.04
C HIS A 250 -2.08 1.92 15.87
N TYR A 251 -1.19 2.91 15.96
CA TYR A 251 -1.55 4.21 16.52
C TYR A 251 -2.45 4.99 15.54
N PRO A 252 -3.31 5.89 16.03
CA PRO A 252 -3.96 6.87 15.16
C PRO A 252 -2.91 7.78 14.52
N ARG A 253 -3.12 8.15 13.25
CA ARG A 253 -2.23 9.09 12.57
C ARG A 253 -2.33 10.48 13.20
N ILE A 254 -1.19 11.13 13.37
CA ILE A 254 -1.07 12.50 13.89
C ILE A 254 -0.48 13.44 12.83
N GLY A 255 -0.89 14.70 12.87
CA GLY A 255 -0.49 15.76 11.94
C GLY A 255 0.97 16.18 12.11
N LEU A 256 1.73 16.16 11.01
CA LEU A 256 3.17 16.39 11.02
C LEU A 256 3.57 17.87 10.97
N GLU A 257 2.62 18.80 11.03
CA GLU A 257 2.86 20.25 10.91
C GLU A 257 3.80 20.76 12.01
N LYS A 258 3.60 20.34 13.26
CA LYS A 258 4.48 20.71 14.38
C LYS A 258 5.89 20.10 14.24
N LEU A 259 6.00 18.91 13.66
CA LEU A 259 7.31 18.32 13.34
C LEU A 259 8.01 19.10 12.24
N CYS A 260 7.28 19.54 11.21
CA CYS A 260 7.82 20.44 10.20
C CYS A 260 8.30 21.76 10.82
N ASP A 261 7.57 22.35 11.77
CA ASP A 261 8.00 23.57 12.46
C ASP A 261 9.32 23.36 13.22
N GLN A 262 9.45 22.25 13.94
CA GLN A 262 10.68 21.90 14.67
C GLN A 262 11.87 21.73 13.73
N LEU A 263 11.71 20.99 12.64
CA LEU A 263 12.77 20.77 11.65
C LEU A 263 13.14 22.08 10.92
N ASN A 264 12.15 22.89 10.54
CA ASN A 264 12.39 24.16 9.87
C ASN A 264 13.08 25.21 10.76
N ALA A 265 12.97 25.10 12.09
CA ALA A 265 13.66 26.00 13.02
C ALA A 265 15.19 25.80 13.02
N VAL A 266 15.67 24.60 12.67
CA VAL A 266 17.11 24.24 12.64
C VAL A 266 17.66 24.06 11.22
N GLU A 267 16.78 24.05 10.21
CA GLU A 267 17.16 23.93 8.80
C GLU A 267 17.78 25.22 8.26
N THR A 268 18.94 25.11 7.60
CA THR A 268 19.72 26.24 7.06
C THR A 268 20.16 26.04 5.60
N SER A 269 19.77 24.94 4.93
CA SER A 269 20.09 24.68 3.52
C SER A 269 19.34 25.56 2.51
N GLY A 270 18.45 26.44 2.98
CA GLY A 270 17.58 27.27 2.15
C GLY A 270 16.36 26.54 1.58
N LYS A 271 16.14 25.27 1.95
CA LYS A 271 14.92 24.50 1.65
C LYS A 271 14.03 24.42 2.89
N LYS A 272 12.80 23.93 2.70
CA LYS A 272 11.79 23.82 3.76
C LYS A 272 11.28 22.39 3.88
N TRP A 273 11.18 21.87 5.10
CA TRP A 273 10.47 20.64 5.41
C TRP A 273 8.97 20.84 5.29
N GLU A 274 8.32 19.97 4.54
CA GLU A 274 6.86 19.92 4.37
C GLU A 274 6.37 18.49 4.50
N ALA A 275 5.15 18.34 4.97
CA ALA A 275 4.46 17.08 5.09
C ALA A 275 3.10 17.12 4.39
N GLU A 276 2.69 15.97 3.90
CA GLU A 276 1.33 15.73 3.42
C GLU A 276 0.35 15.62 4.60
N HIS A 277 -0.95 15.80 4.34
CA HIS A 277 -1.95 15.83 5.41
C HIS A 277 -2.17 14.42 5.95
N PHE A 278 -2.39 14.25 7.26
CA PHE A 278 -2.48 12.92 7.90
C PHE A 278 -3.60 12.00 7.34
N THR A 279 -4.56 12.56 6.60
CA THR A 279 -5.63 11.81 5.92
C THR A 279 -5.28 11.35 4.51
N ASP A 280 -4.15 11.81 3.94
CA ASP A 280 -3.66 11.34 2.65
C ASP A 280 -3.32 9.85 2.74
N THR A 281 -3.25 9.11 1.63
CA THR A 281 -3.13 7.64 1.67
C THR A 281 -1.84 7.15 2.34
N ALA A 282 -0.71 7.75 2.02
CA ALA A 282 0.60 7.49 2.63
C ALA A 282 1.35 8.82 2.84
N PRO A 283 0.99 9.60 3.88
CA PRO A 283 1.51 10.94 4.04
C PRO A 283 2.99 10.91 4.35
N ILE A 284 3.74 11.68 3.56
CA ILE A 284 5.20 11.77 3.63
C ILE A 284 5.65 13.17 4.04
N LEU A 285 6.63 13.21 4.94
CA LEU A 285 7.43 14.37 5.28
C LEU A 285 8.77 14.31 4.55
N ARG A 286 9.12 15.40 3.87
CA ARG A 286 10.39 15.52 3.13
C ARG A 286 10.84 16.96 2.97
N LEU A 287 12.12 17.14 2.69
CA LEU A 287 12.67 18.44 2.33
C LEU A 287 12.22 18.84 0.92
N LYS A 288 11.49 19.95 0.82
CA LYS A 288 10.91 20.42 -0.44
C LYS A 288 12.00 20.87 -1.43
N GLY A 289 11.82 20.50 -2.69
CA GLY A 289 12.56 21.09 -3.81
C GLY A 289 11.68 21.22 -5.05
N LYS A 290 12.07 20.60 -6.16
CA LYS A 290 11.26 20.59 -7.39
C LYS A 290 9.89 19.98 -7.11
N LYS A 291 8.83 20.63 -7.60
CA LYS A 291 7.48 20.07 -7.54
C LYS A 291 7.45 18.75 -8.31
N LEU A 292 7.13 17.67 -7.60
CA LEU A 292 6.93 16.35 -8.19
C LEU A 292 5.54 16.25 -8.82
N SER A 293 5.46 15.58 -9.96
CA SER A 293 4.20 15.07 -10.52
C SER A 293 3.55 14.04 -9.60
N LYS A 294 2.26 13.74 -9.81
CA LYS A 294 1.57 12.66 -9.06
C LYS A 294 2.33 11.33 -9.19
N LYS A 295 2.76 10.97 -10.40
CA LYS A 295 3.57 9.77 -10.65
C LYS A 295 4.86 9.75 -9.84
N GLU A 296 5.66 10.82 -9.89
CA GLU A 296 6.92 10.90 -9.12
C GLU A 296 6.69 10.89 -7.60
N ARG A 297 5.54 11.36 -7.11
CA ARG A 297 5.18 11.28 -5.68
C ARG A 297 5.00 9.83 -5.21
N PHE A 298 4.36 8.99 -6.01
CA PHE A 298 4.06 7.59 -5.66
C PHE A 298 5.12 6.58 -6.13
N GLN A 299 6.09 7.01 -6.95
CA GLN A 299 7.24 6.18 -7.33
C GLN A 299 8.17 5.87 -6.14
N SER A 300 8.90 4.76 -6.26
CA SER A 300 9.94 4.36 -5.31
C SER A 300 10.98 5.47 -5.07
N PRO A 301 11.50 5.61 -3.84
CA PRO A 301 12.47 6.67 -3.50
C PRO A 301 13.71 6.70 -4.42
N CYS A 302 14.15 5.55 -4.94
CA CYS A 302 15.25 5.47 -5.91
C CYS A 302 14.99 6.14 -7.27
N PHE A 303 13.75 6.51 -7.60
CA PHE A 303 13.38 7.13 -8.87
C PHE A 303 12.99 8.60 -8.76
N ARG A 304 13.16 9.22 -7.59
CA ARG A 304 12.81 10.63 -7.37
C ARG A 304 13.93 11.39 -6.64
N PRO A 305 14.04 12.71 -6.81
CA PRO A 305 15.03 13.49 -6.10
C PRO A 305 14.71 13.57 -4.60
N ILE A 306 15.71 13.30 -3.77
CA ILE A 306 15.70 13.57 -2.32
C ILE A 306 16.82 14.58 -2.03
N TYR A 307 16.47 15.67 -1.37
CA TYR A 307 17.37 16.81 -1.20
C TYR A 307 18.13 16.73 0.12
N SER A 308 19.41 17.12 0.08
CA SER A 308 20.25 17.25 1.27
C SER A 308 19.78 18.37 2.18
N SER A 309 19.62 18.04 3.46
CA SER A 309 19.34 18.93 4.59
C SER A 309 20.63 19.41 5.24
N SER A 310 20.59 20.56 5.92
CA SER A 310 21.68 20.97 6.81
C SER A 310 21.71 20.18 8.12
N ILE A 311 20.59 19.55 8.48
CA ILE A 311 20.40 18.79 9.73
C ILE A 311 21.18 17.48 9.61
N LYS A 312 21.92 17.11 10.66
CA LYS A 312 22.66 15.84 10.70
C LYS A 312 21.71 14.66 10.96
N ALA A 313 22.11 13.46 10.55
CA ALA A 313 21.25 12.28 10.62
C ALA A 313 20.76 11.96 12.04
N ASP A 314 21.65 12.02 13.03
CA ASP A 314 21.30 11.77 14.44
C ASP A 314 20.34 12.84 14.99
N GLU A 315 20.53 14.10 14.59
CA GLU A 315 19.67 15.21 15.00
C GLU A 315 18.27 15.07 14.40
N PHE A 316 18.18 14.80 13.09
CA PHE A 316 16.90 14.53 12.41
C PHE A 316 16.17 13.34 13.05
N LYS A 317 16.88 12.24 13.28
CA LYS A 317 16.35 11.03 13.93
C LYS A 317 15.79 11.37 15.32
N ASN A 318 16.56 12.08 16.15
CA ASN A 318 16.14 12.43 17.51
C ASN A 318 14.92 13.34 17.53
N ILE A 319 14.87 14.39 16.70
CA ILE A 319 13.71 15.30 16.60
C ILE A 319 12.44 14.51 16.27
N CYS A 320 12.52 13.59 15.31
CA CYS A 320 11.36 12.78 14.91
C CYS A 320 10.93 11.80 16.02
N ILE A 321 11.88 11.13 16.68
CA ILE A 321 11.59 10.19 17.78
C ILE A 321 10.93 10.92 18.95
N GLU A 322 11.51 12.04 19.38
CA GLU A 322 10.98 12.84 20.49
C GLU A 322 9.56 13.34 20.19
N TYR A 323 9.30 13.76 18.95
CA TYR A 323 7.97 14.14 18.49
C TYR A 323 6.96 13.00 18.69
N PHE A 324 7.22 11.80 18.15
CA PHE A 324 6.25 10.69 18.31
C PHE A 324 6.14 10.22 19.76
N GLN A 325 7.23 10.14 20.50
CA GLN A 325 7.19 9.76 21.92
C GLN A 325 6.37 10.74 22.75
N GLN A 326 6.47 12.04 22.46
CA GLN A 326 5.68 13.06 23.13
C GLN A 326 4.18 12.89 22.83
N TYR A 327 3.80 12.83 21.55
CA TYR A 327 2.39 12.86 21.15
C TYR A 327 1.70 11.50 21.28
N TYR A 328 2.43 10.38 21.34
CA TYR A 328 1.85 9.06 21.61
C TYR A 328 1.75 8.68 23.09
N LYS A 329 2.34 9.46 24.01
CA LYS A 329 2.37 9.14 25.45
C LYS A 329 0.98 8.91 26.09
N GLY A 330 -0.07 9.49 25.52
CA GLY A 330 -1.46 9.35 25.98
C GLY A 330 -2.38 8.63 24.99
N LEU A 331 -1.84 8.06 23.91
CA LEU A 331 -2.61 7.32 22.92
C LEU A 331 -2.40 5.83 23.11
N GLU A 332 -3.39 5.04 22.71
CA GLU A 332 -3.30 3.59 22.69
C GLU A 332 -3.33 3.08 21.25
N LYS A 333 -2.68 1.94 21.04
CA LYS A 333 -2.81 1.20 19.79
C LYS A 333 -4.16 0.49 19.80
N GLY A 334 -4.87 0.53 18.69
CA GLY A 334 -6.17 -0.10 18.57
C GLY A 334 -6.47 -0.51 17.15
N GLU A 335 -7.73 -0.86 16.94
CA GLU A 335 -8.30 -1.06 15.62
C GLU A 335 -8.27 0.25 14.81
N THR A 336 -8.42 0.12 13.50
CA THR A 336 -8.49 1.26 12.60
C THR A 336 -9.70 2.13 12.91
N LEU A 337 -9.46 3.34 13.43
CA LEU A 337 -10.50 4.34 13.72
C LEU A 337 -11.10 4.92 12.44
N ASP A 338 -12.25 5.58 12.52
CA ASP A 338 -12.78 6.37 11.41
C ASP A 338 -12.05 7.74 11.25
N TRP A 339 -12.22 8.41 10.11
CA TRP A 339 -11.58 9.72 9.90
C TRP A 339 -12.16 10.87 10.72
N LYS A 340 -13.35 10.72 11.32
CA LYS A 340 -13.90 11.71 12.25
C LYS A 340 -13.19 11.60 13.60
N GLU A 341 -13.00 10.38 14.10
CA GLU A 341 -12.28 10.07 15.33
C GLU A 341 -10.82 10.52 15.24
N VAL A 342 -10.11 10.18 14.15
CA VAL A 342 -8.72 10.64 13.94
C VAL A 342 -8.63 12.17 13.92
N ARG A 343 -9.62 12.87 13.34
CA ARG A 343 -9.65 14.35 13.35
C ARG A 343 -9.93 14.92 14.73
N VAL A 344 -10.73 14.25 15.57
CA VAL A 344 -10.94 14.67 16.97
C VAL A 344 -9.64 14.57 17.75
N ILE A 345 -8.94 13.43 17.64
CA ILE A 345 -7.65 13.20 18.30
C ILE A 345 -6.63 14.27 17.89
N ASN A 346 -6.50 14.55 16.59
CA ASN A 346 -5.56 15.58 16.11
C ASN A 346 -5.90 16.98 16.66
N ARG A 347 -7.18 17.29 16.78
CA ARG A 347 -7.63 18.56 17.37
C ARG A 347 -7.21 18.67 18.82
N GLU A 348 -7.45 17.62 19.60
CA GLU A 348 -7.10 17.56 21.03
C GLU A 348 -5.58 17.59 21.28
N LEU A 349 -4.78 17.09 20.35
CA LEU A 349 -3.32 17.09 20.45
C LEU A 349 -2.68 18.43 20.08
N PHE A 350 -3.29 19.20 19.17
CA PHE A 350 -2.63 20.34 18.51
C PHE A 350 -3.37 21.68 18.59
N GLU A 351 -4.64 21.71 19.00
CA GLU A 351 -5.43 22.92 19.33
C GLU A 351 -5.60 23.05 20.84
#